data_AF-L2GDH9-F1
#
_entry.id   AF-L2GDH9-F1
#
_cell.length_a   1.000
_cell.length_b   1.000
_cell.length_c   1.000
_cell.angle_alpha   90.00
_cell.angle_beta   90.00
_cell.angle_gamma   90.00
#
_symmetry.space_group_name_H-M   'P 1'
#
loop_
_entity.id
_entity.type
_entity.pdbx_description
1 polymer ?
#
loop_
_entity_poly.entity_id
_entity_poly.type
_entity_poly.pdbx_seq_one_letter_code
_entity_poly.pdbx_strand_id
1 'polypeptide(L)'
;MADQSQSDIIKANPIGNGLSAFRDRFNSICKDKGFVSDQHTVDRLGEEDLQILSLVLLSALQVLPAARFLRSSSGRAFFGELSNLNAKVTSDDFDLNRAKPLLKAALADDLDDELIWRQVGNLVIEATPPPPINSVFTSTNPLAAQYEQFCKLVRTPQIC
;
A
#
# COMPACT_ATOMS: atom_id res chain seq x y z
N MET A 1 -23.47 -10.25 8.64
CA MET A 1 -23.06 -8.84 8.68
C MET A 1 -22.87 -8.41 7.24
N ALA A 2 -23.56 -7.37 6.78
CA ALA A 2 -23.37 -6.89 5.42
C ALA A 2 -21.92 -6.46 5.25
N ASP A 3 -21.24 -6.95 4.22
CA ASP A 3 -19.92 -6.46 3.87
C ASP A 3 -20.09 -5.01 3.41
N GLN A 4 -19.55 -4.07 4.19
CA GLN A 4 -19.68 -2.66 3.89
C GLN A 4 -18.72 -2.33 2.75
N SER A 5 -19.20 -1.69 1.68
CA SER A 5 -18.34 -1.34 0.57
C SER A 5 -17.25 -0.34 1.02
N GLN A 6 -16.11 -0.31 0.34
CA GLN A 6 -15.07 0.67 0.65
C GLN A 6 -15.56 2.11 0.50
N SER A 7 -16.41 2.38 -0.50
CA SER A 7 -17.03 3.69 -0.69
C SER A 7 -17.88 4.09 0.51
N ASP A 8 -18.67 3.16 1.08
CA ASP A 8 -19.48 3.45 2.27
C ASP A 8 -18.61 3.72 3.51
N ILE A 9 -17.49 3.00 3.67
CA ILE A 9 -16.52 3.24 4.74
C ILE A 9 -15.91 4.63 4.61
N ILE A 10 -15.52 5.03 3.39
CA ILE A 10 -14.92 6.35 3.10
C ILE A 10 -15.92 7.46 3.40
N LYS A 11 -17.15 7.34 2.90
CA LYS A 11 -18.23 8.32 3.17
C LYS A 11 -18.54 8.46 4.65
N ALA A 12 -18.47 7.36 5.41
CA ALA A 12 -18.68 7.37 6.86
C ALA A 12 -17.47 7.91 7.65
N ASN A 13 -16.27 7.92 7.06
CA ASN A 13 -15.02 8.32 7.70
C ASN A 13 -14.21 9.25 6.77
N PRO A 14 -14.75 10.45 6.44
CA PRO A 14 -14.09 11.35 5.51
C PRO A 14 -12.74 11.83 6.06
N ILE A 15 -11.83 12.18 5.15
CA ILE A 15 -10.51 12.72 5.51
C ILE A 15 -10.65 14.09 6.19
N GLY A 16 -11.54 14.94 5.67
CA GLY A 16 -11.78 16.29 6.17
C GLY A 16 -10.48 17.09 6.31
N ASN A 17 -10.22 17.67 7.48
CA ASN A 17 -9.02 18.46 7.75
C ASN A 17 -7.79 17.61 8.14
N GLY A 18 -7.86 16.28 8.01
CA GLY A 18 -6.80 15.36 8.45
C GLY A 18 -5.44 15.56 7.76
N LEU A 19 -5.40 16.28 6.64
CA LEU A 19 -4.19 16.56 5.87
C LEU A 19 -3.63 17.97 6.05
N SER A 20 -4.13 18.76 7.01
CA SER A 20 -3.69 20.14 7.23
C SER A 20 -2.17 20.24 7.48
N ALA A 21 -1.63 19.41 8.38
CA ALA A 21 -0.20 19.38 8.68
C ALA A 21 0.67 19.04 7.45
N PHE A 22 0.16 18.18 6.56
CA PHE A 22 0.81 17.87 5.28
C PHE A 22 0.80 19.08 4.35
N ARG A 23 -0.36 19.74 4.18
CA ARG A 23 -0.49 20.94 3.34
C ARG A 23 0.38 22.09 3.85
N ASP A 24 0.44 22.29 5.17
CA ASP A 24 1.30 23.29 5.80
C ASP A 24 2.78 22.99 5.55
N ARG A 25 3.19 21.71 5.66
CA ARG A 25 4.56 21.30 5.37
C ARG A 25 4.93 21.54 3.90
N PHE A 26 4.05 21.21 2.98
CA PHE A 26 4.24 21.47 1.55
C PHE A 26 4.39 22.97 1.26
N ASN A 27 3.52 23.79 1.85
CA ASN A 27 3.57 25.24 1.69
C ASN A 27 4.88 25.84 2.23
N SER A 28 5.36 25.34 3.36
CA SER A 28 6.66 25.75 3.92
C SER A 28 7.81 25.43 2.95
N ILE A 29 7.86 24.21 2.42
CA ILE A 29 8.90 23.79 1.47
C ILE A 29 8.86 24.64 0.20
N CYS A 30 7.67 24.90 -0.34
CA CYS A 30 7.52 25.77 -1.51
C CYS A 30 8.04 27.18 -1.24
N LYS A 31 7.67 27.77 -0.10
CA LYS A 31 8.12 29.10 0.31
C LYS A 31 9.64 29.17 0.44
N ASP A 32 10.25 28.20 1.10
CA ASP A 32 11.70 28.15 1.32
C ASP A 32 12.48 28.05 -0.01
N LYS A 33 11.88 27.41 -1.03
CA LYS A 33 12.45 27.25 -2.38
C LYS A 33 12.01 28.33 -3.37
N GLY A 34 11.18 29.28 -2.96
CA GLY A 34 10.62 30.32 -3.83
C GLY A 34 9.67 29.77 -4.92
N PHE A 35 9.03 28.63 -4.66
CA PHE A 35 8.02 28.06 -5.55
C PHE A 35 6.62 28.54 -5.19
N VAL A 36 5.74 28.54 -6.19
CA VAL A 36 4.30 28.68 -5.98
C VAL A 36 3.78 27.36 -5.40
N SER A 37 2.92 27.43 -4.38
CA SER A 37 2.31 26.26 -3.75
C SER A 37 1.16 25.72 -4.61
N ASP A 38 1.51 25.02 -5.68
CA ASP A 38 0.59 24.32 -6.58
C ASP A 38 0.91 22.82 -6.62
N GLN A 39 -0.09 21.96 -6.88
CA GLN A 39 0.13 20.51 -6.91
C GLN A 39 1.21 20.06 -7.92
N HIS A 40 1.42 20.79 -9.02
CA HIS A 40 2.42 20.43 -10.04
C HIS A 40 3.84 20.74 -9.58
N THR A 41 4.02 21.61 -8.58
CA THR A 41 5.32 21.84 -7.93
C THR A 41 5.91 20.56 -7.33
N VAL A 42 5.10 19.57 -6.98
CA VAL A 42 5.56 18.23 -6.57
C VAL A 42 6.54 17.60 -7.58
N ASP A 43 6.39 17.85 -8.89
CA ASP A 43 7.28 17.28 -9.90
C ASP A 43 8.69 17.86 -9.87
N ARG A 44 8.84 19.05 -9.29
CA ARG A 44 10.08 19.83 -9.25
C ARG A 44 10.82 19.67 -7.93
N LEU A 45 10.23 18.98 -6.96
CA LEU A 45 10.83 18.74 -5.66
C LEU A 45 11.96 17.71 -5.77
N GLY A 46 13.00 17.91 -4.95
CA GLY A 46 14.09 16.95 -4.80
C GLY A 46 13.66 15.74 -3.97
N GLU A 47 14.50 14.70 -3.96
CA GLU A 47 14.23 13.45 -3.24
C GLU A 47 14.02 13.66 -1.74
N GLU A 48 14.83 14.49 -1.09
CA GLU A 48 14.70 14.78 0.35
C GLU A 48 13.32 15.41 0.68
N ASP A 49 12.87 16.39 -0.11
CA ASP A 49 11.57 17.02 0.08
C ASP A 49 10.43 16.03 -0.16
N LEU A 50 10.54 15.21 -1.21
CA LEU A 50 9.56 14.18 -1.54
C LEU A 50 9.47 13.12 -0.43
N GLN A 51 10.60 12.72 0.14
CA GLN A 51 10.65 11.78 1.25
C GLN A 51 9.95 12.36 2.48
N ILE A 52 10.31 13.59 2.87
CA ILE A 52 9.69 14.29 4.01
C ILE A 52 8.17 14.39 3.81
N LEU A 53 7.72 14.84 2.64
CA LEU A 53 6.30 15.00 2.34
C LEU A 53 5.56 13.67 2.33
N SER A 54 6.19 12.63 1.78
CA SER A 54 5.63 11.27 1.80
C SER A 54 5.42 10.78 3.22
N LEU A 55 6.43 10.92 4.10
CA LEU A 55 6.32 10.51 5.50
C LEU A 55 5.23 11.26 6.25
N VAL A 56 5.13 12.58 6.05
CA VAL A 56 4.09 13.40 6.69
C VAL A 56 2.70 13.00 6.19
N LEU A 57 2.51 12.83 4.89
CA LEU A 57 1.22 12.43 4.31
C LEU A 57 0.81 11.02 4.75
N LEU A 58 1.71 10.04 4.65
CA LEU A 58 1.42 8.65 5.03
C LEU A 58 1.08 8.55 6.51
N SER A 59 1.80 9.28 7.37
CA SER A 59 1.51 9.35 8.82
C SER A 59 0.15 9.99 9.10
N ALA A 60 -0.18 11.09 8.40
CA ALA A 60 -1.47 11.75 8.53
C ALA A 60 -2.62 10.82 8.11
N LEU A 61 -2.49 10.11 6.98
CA LEU A 61 -3.46 9.13 6.51
C LEU A 61 -3.60 7.95 7.47
N GLN A 62 -2.49 7.50 8.06
CA GLN A 62 -2.47 6.33 8.93
C GLN A 62 -3.30 6.51 10.21
N VAL A 63 -3.31 7.72 10.78
CA VAL A 63 -4.05 7.98 12.03
C VAL A 63 -5.54 8.14 11.81
N LEU A 64 -5.99 8.34 10.56
CA LEU A 64 -7.42 8.48 10.23
C LEU A 64 -8.22 7.22 10.56
N PRO A 65 -9.50 7.35 10.95
CA PRO A 65 -10.36 6.20 11.22
C PRO A 65 -10.46 5.23 10.04
N ALA A 66 -10.61 5.77 8.81
CA ALA A 66 -10.76 4.98 7.58
C ALA A 66 -9.62 3.98 7.36
N ALA A 67 -8.38 4.30 7.75
CA ALA A 67 -7.22 3.43 7.60
C ALA A 67 -7.37 2.07 8.31
N ARG A 68 -8.17 2.02 9.38
CA ARG A 68 -8.39 0.78 10.16
C ARG A 68 -9.45 -0.12 9.54
N PHE A 69 -10.38 0.45 8.77
CA PHE A 69 -11.52 -0.26 8.20
C PHE A 69 -11.28 -0.65 6.74
N LEU A 70 -10.61 0.20 5.97
CA LEU A 70 -10.29 -0.04 4.58
C LEU A 70 -9.25 -1.15 4.40
N ARG A 71 -9.43 -1.93 3.34
CA ARG A 71 -8.60 -3.09 3.01
C ARG A 71 -7.82 -2.86 1.71
N SER A 72 -6.54 -3.21 1.70
CA SER A 72 -5.79 -3.28 0.46
C SER A 72 -6.27 -4.47 -0.39
N SER A 73 -5.81 -4.56 -1.63
CA SER A 73 -6.07 -5.71 -2.51
C SER A 73 -5.59 -7.04 -1.92
N SER A 74 -4.66 -7.01 -0.96
CA SER A 74 -4.19 -8.20 -0.23
C SER A 74 -5.07 -8.56 0.98
N GLY A 75 -6.15 -7.82 1.24
CA GLY A 75 -7.04 -8.00 2.38
C GLY A 75 -6.51 -7.44 3.71
N ARG A 76 -5.30 -6.89 3.74
CA ARG A 76 -4.72 -6.24 4.94
C ARG A 76 -5.31 -4.84 5.13
N ALA A 77 -5.39 -4.38 6.38
CA ALA A 77 -5.84 -3.02 6.67
C ALA A 77 -4.82 -1.97 6.20
N PHE A 78 -5.29 -0.84 5.68
CA PHE A 78 -4.38 0.24 5.26
C PHE A 78 -3.51 0.77 6.39
N PHE A 79 -3.96 0.70 7.64
CA PHE A 79 -3.15 1.06 8.81
C PHE A 79 -1.78 0.35 8.82
N GLY A 80 -1.76 -0.97 8.55
CA GLY A 80 -0.52 -1.74 8.53
C GLY A 80 0.28 -1.55 7.23
N GLU A 81 -0.41 -1.36 6.11
CA GLU A 81 0.23 -1.06 4.82
C GLU A 81 0.95 0.28 4.85
N LEU A 82 0.35 1.30 5.45
CA LEU A 82 0.93 2.62 5.63
C LEU A 82 2.15 2.59 6.56
N SER A 83 2.13 1.80 7.64
CA SER A 83 3.35 1.53 8.45
C SER A 83 4.48 0.97 7.60
N ASN A 84 4.17 0.01 6.73
CA ASN A 84 5.16 -0.62 5.86
C ASN A 84 5.68 0.36 4.81
N LEU A 85 4.79 1.15 4.21
CA LEU A 85 5.18 2.22 3.28
C LEU A 85 6.08 3.26 3.94
N ASN A 86 5.80 3.68 5.17
CA ASN A 86 6.68 4.59 5.91
C ASN A 86 8.11 4.03 6.05
N ALA A 87 8.24 2.75 6.39
CA ALA A 87 9.55 2.09 6.48
C ALA A 87 10.26 1.99 5.10
N LYS A 88 9.50 1.76 4.03
CA LYS A 88 10.04 1.69 2.67
C LYS A 88 10.47 3.04 2.13
N VAL A 89 9.70 4.11 2.38
CA VAL A 89 10.04 5.48 1.97
C VAL A 89 11.39 5.93 2.55
N THR A 90 11.78 5.41 3.71
CA THR A 90 13.10 5.66 4.31
C THR A 90 14.23 4.77 3.78
N SER A 91 13.94 3.80 2.92
CA SER A 91 14.93 2.89 2.33
C SER A 91 15.46 3.46 1.01
N ASP A 92 16.77 3.30 0.79
CA ASP A 92 17.45 3.76 -0.44
C ASP A 92 16.89 3.15 -1.74
N ASP A 93 16.22 1.99 -1.65
CA ASP A 93 15.69 1.25 -2.81
C ASP A 93 14.27 1.72 -3.23
N PHE A 94 13.66 2.66 -2.50
CA PHE A 94 12.31 3.12 -2.80
C PHE A 94 12.30 4.28 -3.79
N ASP A 95 11.67 4.07 -4.95
CA ASP A 95 11.46 5.13 -5.93
C ASP A 95 10.38 6.13 -5.46
N LEU A 96 10.82 7.26 -4.91
CA LEU A 96 9.97 8.34 -4.40
C LEU A 96 9.07 8.97 -5.48
N ASN A 97 9.37 8.80 -6.77
CA ASN A 97 8.50 9.31 -7.83
C ASN A 97 7.13 8.62 -7.82
N ARG A 98 7.05 7.39 -7.31
CA ARG A 98 5.79 6.64 -7.15
C ARG A 98 4.84 7.29 -6.15
N ALA A 99 5.34 8.09 -5.21
CA ALA A 99 4.51 8.81 -4.26
C ALA A 99 3.88 10.09 -4.86
N LYS A 100 4.43 10.63 -5.97
CA LYS A 100 3.97 11.91 -6.55
C LYS A 100 2.46 11.95 -6.88
N PRO A 101 1.83 10.91 -7.47
CA PRO A 101 0.39 10.92 -7.71
C PRO A 101 -0.44 11.06 -6.43
N LEU A 102 -0.02 10.40 -5.34
CA LEU A 102 -0.66 10.49 -4.03
C LEU A 102 -0.48 11.89 -3.42
N LEU A 103 0.74 12.44 -3.47
CA LEU A 103 1.04 13.80 -2.99
C LEU A 103 0.20 14.85 -3.72
N LYS A 104 0.08 14.75 -5.04
CA LYS A 104 -0.74 15.66 -5.86
C LYS A 104 -2.22 15.58 -5.50
N ALA A 105 -2.77 14.38 -5.38
CA ALA A 105 -4.17 14.18 -4.99
C ALA A 105 -4.47 14.81 -3.62
N ALA A 106 -3.54 14.70 -2.67
CA ALA A 106 -3.66 15.30 -1.35
C ALA A 106 -3.53 16.84 -1.32
N LEU A 107 -3.02 17.45 -2.40
CA LEU A 107 -2.87 18.90 -2.56
C LEU A 107 -3.98 19.54 -3.39
N ALA A 108 -4.83 18.75 -4.05
CA ALA A 108 -5.94 19.25 -4.84
C ALA A 108 -6.86 20.17 -4.02
N ASP A 109 -7.43 21.19 -4.69
CA ASP A 109 -8.37 22.13 -4.06
C ASP A 109 -9.65 21.42 -3.62
N ASP A 110 -10.16 20.52 -4.48
CA ASP A 110 -11.27 19.63 -4.17
C ASP A 110 -10.73 18.25 -3.81
N LEU A 111 -11.01 17.81 -2.58
CA LEU A 111 -10.46 16.58 -2.03
C LEU A 111 -11.35 15.40 -2.41
N ASP A 112 -10.82 14.50 -3.24
CA ASP A 112 -11.45 13.22 -3.54
C ASP A 112 -10.85 12.14 -2.63
N ASP A 113 -11.55 11.85 -1.53
CA ASP A 113 -11.14 10.84 -0.55
C ASP A 113 -11.00 9.45 -1.20
N GLU A 114 -11.89 9.09 -2.14
CA GLU A 114 -11.81 7.80 -2.83
C GLU A 114 -10.56 7.71 -3.71
N LEU A 115 -10.23 8.79 -4.44
CA LEU A 115 -8.99 8.89 -5.19
C LEU A 115 -7.76 8.76 -4.28
N ILE A 116 -7.74 9.42 -3.13
CA ILE A 116 -6.61 9.35 -2.19
C ILE A 116 -6.40 7.91 -1.73
N TRP A 117 -7.44 7.25 -1.24
CA TRP A 117 -7.33 5.85 -0.78
C TRP A 117 -6.97 4.89 -1.92
N ARG A 118 -7.45 5.15 -3.14
CA ARG A 118 -7.04 4.41 -4.33
C ARG A 118 -5.55 4.59 -4.63
N GLN A 119 -5.02 5.81 -4.53
CA GLN A 119 -3.59 6.07 -4.74
C GLN A 119 -2.72 5.43 -3.66
N VAL A 120 -3.19 5.38 -2.40
CA VAL A 120 -2.53 4.58 -1.36
C VAL A 120 -2.48 3.11 -1.78
N GLY A 121 -3.60 2.55 -2.26
CA GLY A 121 -3.65 1.18 -2.78
C GLY A 121 -2.65 0.91 -3.90
N ASN A 122 -2.57 1.80 -4.88
CA ASN A 122 -1.60 1.72 -5.98
C ASN A 122 -0.16 1.75 -5.46
N LEU A 123 0.14 2.69 -4.56
CA LEU A 123 1.47 2.83 -3.97
C LEU A 123 1.88 1.58 -3.17
N VAL A 124 0.95 0.97 -2.44
CA VAL A 124 1.18 -0.31 -1.74
C VAL A 124 1.56 -1.42 -2.72
N ILE A 125 0.82 -1.55 -3.83
CA ILE A 125 1.06 -2.56 -4.86
C ILE A 125 2.44 -2.35 -5.49
N GLU A 126 2.77 -1.12 -5.86
CA GLU A 126 4.05 -0.78 -6.48
C GLU A 126 5.22 -0.96 -5.51
N ALA A 127 5.02 -0.66 -4.21
CA ALA A 127 6.04 -0.82 -3.19
C ALA A 127 6.31 -2.28 -2.84
N THR A 128 5.41 -3.21 -3.16
CA THR A 128 5.66 -4.64 -2.99
C THR A 128 6.43 -5.18 -4.19
N PRO A 129 7.55 -5.90 -3.98
CA PRO A 129 8.18 -6.65 -5.06
C PRO A 129 7.13 -7.61 -5.66
N PRO A 130 7.14 -7.85 -6.98
CA PRO A 130 6.27 -8.86 -7.57
C PRO A 130 6.48 -10.18 -6.83
N PRO A 131 5.40 -10.91 -6.49
CA PRO A 131 5.54 -12.18 -5.80
C PRO A 131 6.47 -13.08 -6.62
N PRO A 132 7.47 -13.74 -6.00
CA PRO A 132 8.27 -14.70 -6.73
C PRO A 132 7.34 -15.76 -7.33
N ILE A 133 7.49 -16.01 -8.63
CA ILE A 133 6.67 -16.93 -9.44
C ILE A 133 6.63 -18.36 -8.84
N ASN A 134 7.49 -18.66 -7.86
CA ASN A 134 7.61 -19.96 -7.22
C ASN A 134 6.63 -20.21 -6.06
N SER A 135 5.69 -19.30 -5.77
CA SER A 135 4.61 -19.58 -4.79
C SER A 135 3.41 -20.28 -5.47
N VAL A 136 3.67 -21.31 -6.27
CA VAL A 136 2.66 -22.33 -6.56
C VAL A 136 2.72 -23.32 -5.42
N PHE A 137 1.64 -23.39 -4.66
CA PHE A 137 1.44 -24.38 -3.60
C PHE A 137 1.75 -25.80 -4.10
N THR A 138 2.92 -26.34 -3.79
CA THR A 138 3.05 -27.80 -3.65
C THR A 138 2.46 -28.16 -2.30
N SER A 139 1.12 -28.28 -2.26
CA SER A 139 0.48 -29.12 -1.26
C SER A 139 0.97 -30.54 -1.50
N THR A 140 2.01 -30.95 -0.80
CA THR A 140 2.33 -32.36 -0.62
C THR A 140 1.19 -32.95 0.20
N ASN A 141 0.13 -33.34 -0.50
CA ASN A 141 -0.98 -34.08 0.07
C ASN A 141 -0.43 -35.44 0.57
N PRO A 142 -0.43 -35.72 1.90
CA PRO A 142 0.19 -36.93 2.44
C PRO A 142 -0.47 -38.24 1.96
N LEU A 143 -1.67 -38.15 1.39
CA LEU A 143 -2.37 -39.27 0.77
C LEU A 143 -1.69 -39.80 -0.51
N ALA A 144 -0.98 -38.96 -1.26
CA ALA A 144 -0.27 -39.38 -2.47
C ALA A 144 0.96 -40.23 -2.14
N ALA A 145 1.69 -39.89 -1.06
CA ALA A 145 2.82 -40.67 -0.57
C ALA A 145 2.38 -42.04 -0.02
N GLN A 146 1.21 -42.10 0.61
CA GLN A 146 0.63 -43.35 1.10
C GLN A 146 0.22 -44.29 -0.04
N TYR A 147 -0.29 -43.76 -1.16
CA TYR A 147 -0.71 -44.56 -2.32
C TYR A 147 0.47 -45.21 -3.03
N GLU A 148 1.60 -44.50 -3.20
CA GLU A 148 2.83 -45.09 -3.76
C GLU A 148 3.41 -46.20 -2.87
N GLN A 149 3.33 -46.05 -1.55
CA GLN A 149 3.82 -47.07 -0.61
C GLN A 149 2.91 -48.31 -0.61
N PHE A 150 1.60 -48.14 -0.81
CA PHE A 150 0.66 -49.25 -1.00
C PHE A 150 0.91 -49.99 -2.31
N CYS A 151 1.16 -49.30 -3.42
CA CYS A 151 1.47 -49.93 -4.70
C CYS A 151 2.78 -50.74 -4.69
N LYS A 152 3.76 -50.36 -3.86
CA LYS A 152 5.01 -51.12 -3.68
C LYS A 152 4.84 -52.40 -2.84
N LEU A 153 3.87 -52.43 -1.92
CA LEU A 153 3.59 -53.60 -1.08
C LEU A 153 2.76 -54.69 -1.78
N VAL A 154 1.92 -54.31 -2.76
CA VAL A 154 1.06 -55.26 -3.50
C VAL A 154 1.81 -55.97 -4.63
N ARG A 155 2.99 -55.47 -5.02
CA ARG A 155 3.78 -56.04 -6.13
C ARG A 155 4.97 -56.86 -5.61
N THR A 156 4.72 -57.85 -4.75
CA THR A 156 5.66 -58.94 -4.51
C THR A 156 5.36 -60.09 -5.49
N PRO A 157 6.31 -60.50 -6.35
CA PRO A 157 6.17 -61.74 -7.10
C PRO A 157 6.45 -62.91 -6.15
N GLN A 158 5.42 -63.72 -5.87
CA GLN A 158 5.60 -65.08 -5.37
C GLN A 158 6.07 -65.97 -6.53
N ILE A 159 7.32 -66.44 -6.41
CA ILE A 159 7.82 -67.78 -6.78
C ILE A 159 7.87 -68.13 -8.28
N CYS A 160 9.10 -68.28 -8.80
CA CYS A 160 9.79 -69.58 -8.99
C CYS A 160 11.29 -69.35 -9.07
#